data_AF-A0A502GM09-F1
#
_entry.id   AF-A0A502GM09-F1
#
_cell.length_a   1.000
_cell.length_b   1.000
_cell.length_c   1.000
_cell.angle_alpha   90.00
_cell.angle_beta   90.00
_cell.angle_gamma   90.00
#
_symmetry.space_group_name_H-M   'P 1'
#
loop_
_entity.id
_entity.type
_entity.pdbx_description
1 polymer ?
#
loop_
_entity_poly.entity_id
_entity_poly.type
_entity_poly.pdbx_seq_one_letter_code
_entity_poly.pdbx_strand_id
1 'polypeptide(L)'
;MARSVFILNFILGGGGDHALGNKIKDLVINMGANGMLMTCQGNVRCLKVIGKVKFGQKPIDYANPILIVAPYSLISSEDLPSIIRQFNNVYEFTSDTIIMIDEMDSSRDINDYDINYKTAILPLKFKSIVMHSLGFLQKSIGYFPMPDSEVIRITQNSKTEIIKCLDSYNLSLPYSCDLYLAYLSSSSVITSAYTFIINTLIEDRDRKNNSVYLLVVREDNQIPAFINRLKYLLPDKKYINLFSRCDFSTLHDSEHLNIRGSTSGKGEKTIHICMTKSMPINMFKNFTHRCHKGMMSGDQSLSDYISLKHHLPYYDKQPWKDPLAKGLFEQAKKQGGPTLLEKIESLIVGRNGQDTEVMARILDPGYVQTQSQKNDLKEFNHTVYSKQADQKIKEILLKYL
;
A
#
# COMPACT_ATOMS: atom_id res chain seq x y z
N MET A 1 -21.76 -15.20 -27.61
CA MET A 1 -20.34 -14.78 -27.68
C MET A 1 -19.98 -14.19 -26.34
N ALA A 2 -18.76 -14.43 -25.83
CA ALA A 2 -18.32 -13.80 -24.59
C ALA A 2 -18.23 -12.29 -24.79
N ARG A 3 -18.76 -11.49 -23.87
CA ARG A 3 -18.77 -10.03 -23.98
C ARG A 3 -17.35 -9.48 -23.87
N SER A 4 -17.05 -8.42 -24.62
CA SER A 4 -15.77 -7.73 -24.46
C SER A 4 -15.79 -6.79 -23.26
N VAL A 5 -14.62 -6.47 -22.69
CA VAL A 5 -14.51 -5.58 -21.52
C VAL A 5 -13.87 -4.25 -21.90
N PHE A 6 -14.53 -3.16 -21.54
CA PHE A 6 -14.06 -1.80 -21.80
C PHE A 6 -13.73 -1.16 -20.46
N ILE A 7 -12.47 -0.81 -20.23
CA ILE A 7 -12.00 -0.23 -18.96
C ILE A 7 -11.67 1.25 -19.20
N LEU A 8 -12.45 2.14 -18.58
CA LEU A 8 -12.16 3.56 -18.43
C LEU A 8 -11.34 3.76 -17.16
N ASN A 9 -10.04 4.02 -17.33
CA ASN A 9 -9.12 4.22 -16.23
C ASN A 9 -8.78 5.70 -16.03
N PHE A 10 -9.33 6.36 -15.01
CA PHE A 10 -9.05 7.76 -14.71
C PHE A 10 -7.77 7.93 -13.89
N ILE A 11 -7.00 8.99 -14.14
CA ILE A 11 -5.75 9.26 -13.42
C ILE A 11 -5.60 10.75 -13.04
N LEU A 12 -4.99 11.06 -11.90
CA LEU A 12 -4.59 12.44 -11.53
C LEU A 12 -3.07 12.66 -11.50
N GLY A 13 -2.28 11.63 -11.80
CA GLY A 13 -0.81 11.68 -11.83
C GLY A 13 -0.12 10.83 -10.76
N GLY A 14 -0.90 10.09 -9.96
CA GLY A 14 -0.38 9.08 -9.03
C GLY A 14 -0.12 7.73 -9.71
N GLY A 15 0.85 6.96 -9.21
CA GLY A 15 1.11 5.60 -9.68
C GLY A 15 0.00 4.60 -9.33
N GLY A 16 -0.77 4.87 -8.27
CA GLY A 16 -1.93 4.07 -7.83
C GLY A 16 -2.97 3.93 -8.94
N ASP A 17 -3.52 5.07 -9.38
CA ASP A 17 -4.56 5.15 -10.41
C ASP A 17 -4.22 4.34 -11.67
N HIS A 18 -2.96 4.43 -12.11
CA HIS A 18 -2.46 3.69 -13.27
C HIS A 18 -2.41 2.18 -13.02
N ALA A 19 -2.05 1.76 -11.83
CA ALA A 19 -1.96 0.35 -11.48
C ALA A 19 -3.33 -0.29 -11.36
N LEU A 20 -4.35 0.41 -10.85
CA LEU A 20 -5.70 -0.14 -10.70
C LEU A 20 -6.26 -0.66 -12.04
N GLY A 21 -6.35 0.20 -13.07
CA GLY A 21 -6.86 -0.21 -14.38
C GLY A 21 -6.00 -1.29 -15.06
N ASN A 22 -4.69 -1.25 -14.90
CA ASN A 22 -3.80 -2.28 -15.44
C ASN A 22 -3.98 -3.63 -14.75
N LYS A 23 -4.13 -3.66 -13.42
CA LYS A 23 -4.40 -4.90 -12.70
C LYS A 23 -5.74 -5.50 -13.11
N ILE A 24 -6.80 -4.69 -13.25
CA ILE A 24 -8.09 -5.18 -13.75
C ILE A 24 -7.95 -5.73 -15.17
N LYS A 25 -7.23 -5.02 -16.06
CA LYS A 25 -6.93 -5.48 -17.43
C LYS A 25 -6.24 -6.85 -17.41
N ASP A 26 -5.21 -7.03 -16.59
CA ASP A 26 -4.48 -8.30 -16.51
C ASP A 26 -5.37 -9.45 -15.98
N LEU A 27 -6.29 -9.16 -15.06
CA LEU A 27 -7.30 -10.13 -14.63
C LEU A 27 -8.21 -10.56 -15.77
N VAL A 28 -8.71 -9.60 -16.57
CA VAL A 28 -9.57 -9.90 -17.72
C VAL A 28 -8.82 -10.76 -18.74
N ILE A 29 -7.54 -10.48 -19.02
CA ILE A 29 -6.69 -11.29 -19.90
C ILE A 29 -6.54 -12.71 -19.35
N ASN A 30 -6.27 -12.85 -18.04
CA ASN A 30 -6.11 -14.15 -17.39
C ASN A 30 -7.39 -14.99 -17.40
N MET A 31 -8.55 -14.35 -17.51
CA MET A 31 -9.85 -15.01 -17.68
C MET A 31 -10.13 -15.40 -19.14
N GLY A 32 -9.21 -15.15 -20.07
CA GLY A 32 -9.36 -15.45 -21.49
C GLY A 32 -10.31 -14.50 -22.24
N ALA A 33 -10.67 -13.37 -21.63
CA ALA A 33 -11.51 -12.35 -22.23
C ALA A 33 -10.66 -11.31 -23.00
N ASN A 34 -11.32 -10.60 -23.90
CA ASN A 34 -10.71 -9.56 -24.73
C ASN A 34 -11.38 -8.21 -24.47
N GLY A 35 -10.71 -7.14 -24.84
CA GLY A 35 -11.19 -5.82 -24.48
C GLY A 35 -10.23 -4.68 -24.77
N MET A 36 -10.49 -3.57 -24.11
CA MET A 36 -9.76 -2.34 -24.29
C MET A 36 -9.66 -1.56 -22.98
N LEU A 37 -8.44 -1.16 -22.63
CA LEU A 37 -8.15 -0.23 -21.54
C LEU A 37 -7.90 1.14 -22.16
N MET A 38 -8.60 2.16 -21.68
CA MET A 38 -8.23 3.54 -21.96
C MET A 38 -7.85 4.22 -20.68
N THR A 39 -6.73 4.91 -20.75
CA THR A 39 -6.32 5.82 -19.70
C THR A 39 -6.89 7.20 -20.04
N CYS A 40 -7.60 7.77 -19.08
CA CYS A 40 -8.29 9.05 -19.19
C CYS A 40 -7.78 10.00 -18.11
N GLN A 41 -7.73 11.29 -18.40
CA GLN A 41 -7.46 12.29 -17.36
C GLN A 41 -8.63 12.34 -16.38
N GLY A 42 -8.35 12.33 -15.07
CA GLY A 42 -9.31 12.56 -13.99
C GLY A 42 -9.54 14.05 -13.71
N ASN A 43 -10.54 14.35 -12.87
CA ASN A 43 -10.96 15.71 -12.49
C ASN A 43 -11.20 16.64 -13.71
N VAL A 44 -11.90 16.12 -14.70
CA VAL A 44 -12.29 16.81 -15.93
C VAL A 44 -13.80 16.68 -16.14
N ARG A 45 -14.38 17.63 -16.87
CA ARG A 45 -15.82 17.66 -17.20
C ARG A 45 -16.16 16.95 -18.51
N CYS A 46 -15.15 16.51 -19.26
CA CYS A 46 -15.32 15.84 -20.56
C CYS A 46 -14.30 14.72 -20.74
N LEU A 47 -14.61 13.78 -21.64
CA LEU A 47 -13.75 12.63 -21.89
C LEU A 47 -12.43 13.09 -22.52
N LYS A 48 -11.33 12.89 -21.79
CA LYS A 48 -9.98 13.15 -22.31
C LYS A 48 -9.13 11.89 -22.23
N VAL A 49 -9.07 11.16 -23.35
CA VAL A 49 -8.26 9.96 -23.49
C VAL A 49 -6.79 10.35 -23.70
N ILE A 50 -5.91 9.79 -22.89
CA ILE A 50 -4.45 9.99 -22.97
C ILE A 50 -3.71 8.72 -23.41
N GLY A 51 -4.35 7.55 -23.30
CA GLY A 51 -3.76 6.28 -23.70
C GLY A 51 -4.83 5.26 -24.03
N LYS A 52 -4.50 4.32 -24.93
CA LYS A 52 -5.40 3.26 -25.37
C LYS A 52 -4.63 1.97 -25.62
N VAL A 53 -5.09 0.89 -25.03
CA VAL A 53 -4.49 -0.44 -25.18
C VAL A 53 -5.60 -1.46 -25.45
N LYS A 54 -5.55 -2.12 -26.61
CA LYS A 54 -6.37 -3.30 -26.88
C LYS A 54 -5.70 -4.53 -26.26
N PHE A 55 -6.49 -5.47 -25.77
CA PHE A 55 -5.97 -6.68 -25.13
C PHE A 55 -6.84 -7.90 -25.42
N GLY A 56 -6.27 -9.09 -25.19
CA GLY A 56 -6.87 -10.38 -25.51
C GLY A 56 -6.55 -10.86 -26.93
N GLN A 57 -6.82 -12.13 -27.20
CA GLN A 57 -6.49 -12.78 -28.47
C GLN A 57 -7.62 -12.70 -29.51
N LYS A 58 -8.85 -12.39 -29.08
CA LYS A 58 -10.04 -12.35 -29.93
C LYS A 58 -10.38 -10.91 -30.35
N PRO A 59 -11.07 -10.73 -31.50
CA PRO A 59 -11.60 -9.43 -31.89
C PRO A 59 -12.50 -8.83 -30.82
N ILE A 60 -12.48 -7.50 -30.70
CA ILE A 60 -13.35 -6.76 -29.77
C ILE A 60 -14.78 -6.77 -30.30
N ASP A 61 -15.70 -7.22 -29.45
CA ASP A 61 -17.15 -7.18 -29.62
C ASP A 61 -17.71 -5.88 -29.02
N TYR A 62 -18.33 -5.07 -29.87
CA TYR A 62 -18.94 -3.78 -29.52
C TYR A 62 -20.45 -3.88 -29.27
N ALA A 63 -21.09 -5.04 -29.48
CA ALA A 63 -22.56 -5.14 -29.44
C ALA A 63 -23.14 -4.91 -28.03
N ASN A 64 -22.43 -5.34 -26.98
CA ASN A 64 -22.79 -5.11 -25.58
C ASN A 64 -21.59 -5.37 -24.64
N PRO A 65 -20.52 -4.55 -24.65
CA PRO A 65 -19.40 -4.78 -23.76
C PRO A 65 -19.76 -4.58 -22.28
N ILE A 66 -18.96 -5.12 -21.37
CA ILE A 66 -18.97 -4.76 -19.95
C ILE A 66 -18.17 -3.46 -19.80
N LEU A 67 -18.77 -2.43 -19.21
CA LEU A 67 -18.07 -1.19 -18.91
C LEU A 67 -17.49 -1.23 -17.49
N ILE A 68 -16.18 -1.07 -17.35
CA ILE A 68 -15.52 -0.89 -16.06
C ILE A 68 -15.02 0.54 -15.97
N VAL A 69 -15.29 1.21 -14.84
CA VAL A 69 -14.80 2.55 -14.53
C VAL A 69 -13.96 2.49 -13.26
N ALA A 70 -12.70 2.90 -13.34
CA ALA A 70 -11.76 2.79 -12.23
C ALA A 70 -10.66 3.85 -12.25
N PRO A 71 -10.21 4.34 -11.09
CA PRO A 71 -11.09 4.76 -10.00
C PRO A 71 -12.22 5.67 -10.52
N TYR A 72 -13.47 5.32 -10.22
CA TYR A 72 -14.61 6.16 -10.65
C TYR A 72 -14.73 7.46 -9.87
N SER A 73 -14.16 7.54 -8.66
CA SER A 73 -14.27 8.72 -7.78
C SER A 73 -13.41 9.90 -8.21
N LEU A 74 -12.48 9.70 -9.15
CA LEU A 74 -11.69 10.79 -9.72
C LEU A 74 -12.49 11.69 -10.67
N ILE A 75 -13.74 11.34 -10.93
CA ILE A 75 -14.69 12.15 -11.70
C ILE A 75 -15.90 12.40 -10.81
N SER A 76 -16.37 13.64 -10.75
CA SER A 76 -17.57 13.97 -9.97
C SER A 76 -18.78 13.13 -10.41
N SER A 77 -19.70 12.84 -9.49
CA SER A 77 -20.95 12.15 -9.84
C SER A 77 -21.78 12.92 -10.86
N GLU A 78 -21.63 14.25 -10.93
CA GLU A 78 -22.33 15.11 -11.90
C GLU A 78 -21.77 14.96 -13.32
N ASP A 79 -20.44 14.86 -13.45
CA ASP A 79 -19.75 14.81 -14.74
C ASP A 79 -19.69 13.39 -15.33
N LEU A 80 -19.60 12.36 -14.47
CA LEU A 80 -19.40 10.97 -14.89
C LEU A 80 -20.43 10.49 -15.94
N PRO A 81 -21.74 10.78 -15.82
CA PRO A 81 -22.72 10.33 -16.80
C PRO A 81 -22.50 10.94 -18.19
N SER A 82 -22.06 12.20 -18.27
CA SER A 82 -21.74 12.86 -19.53
C SER A 82 -20.52 12.20 -20.19
N ILE A 83 -19.49 11.90 -19.40
CA ILE A 83 -18.27 11.25 -19.86
C ILE A 83 -18.56 9.83 -20.38
N ILE A 84 -19.39 9.05 -19.67
CA ILE A 84 -19.81 7.73 -20.13
C ILE A 84 -20.58 7.81 -21.45
N ARG A 85 -21.48 8.80 -21.62
CA ARG A 85 -22.19 9.00 -22.91
C ARG A 85 -21.24 9.36 -24.04
N GLN A 86 -20.32 10.29 -23.80
CA GLN A 86 -19.29 10.66 -24.78
C GLN A 86 -18.49 9.41 -25.19
N PHE A 87 -18.11 8.59 -24.22
CA PHE A 87 -17.38 7.36 -24.47
C PHE A 87 -18.17 6.36 -25.31
N ASN A 88 -19.42 6.06 -24.92
CA ASN A 88 -20.29 5.16 -25.67
C ASN A 88 -20.50 5.64 -27.11
N ASN A 89 -20.66 6.95 -27.32
CA ASN A 89 -20.83 7.55 -28.64
C ASN A 89 -19.57 7.44 -29.51
N VAL A 90 -18.38 7.71 -28.95
CA VAL A 90 -17.10 7.63 -29.67
C VAL A 90 -16.82 6.22 -30.20
N TYR A 91 -17.31 5.19 -29.51
CA TYR A 91 -17.07 3.79 -29.85
C TYR A 91 -18.33 3.06 -30.33
N GLU A 92 -19.42 3.80 -30.56
CA GLU A 92 -20.69 3.33 -31.12
C GLU A 92 -21.21 2.04 -30.48
N PHE A 93 -21.13 1.94 -29.14
CA PHE A 93 -21.65 0.79 -28.39
C PHE A 93 -22.69 1.20 -27.35
N THR A 94 -23.52 0.23 -26.98
CA THR A 94 -24.34 0.33 -25.77
C THR A 94 -23.93 -0.76 -24.80
N SER A 95 -23.96 -0.48 -23.50
CA SER A 95 -23.63 -1.46 -22.46
C SER A 95 -24.76 -1.50 -21.47
N ASP A 96 -25.18 -2.70 -21.08
CA ASP A 96 -26.17 -2.91 -20.03
C ASP A 96 -25.55 -3.09 -18.64
N THR A 97 -24.21 -3.20 -18.56
CA THR A 97 -23.49 -3.57 -17.34
C THR A 97 -22.35 -2.59 -17.10
N ILE A 98 -22.42 -1.89 -15.97
CA ILE A 98 -21.34 -1.04 -15.48
C ILE A 98 -20.80 -1.57 -14.15
N ILE A 99 -19.48 -1.67 -14.04
CA ILE A 99 -18.75 -2.02 -12.84
C ILE A 99 -17.87 -0.81 -12.48
N MET A 100 -18.08 -0.25 -11.30
CA MET A 100 -17.33 0.90 -10.82
C MET A 100 -16.48 0.46 -9.62
N ILE A 101 -15.15 0.58 -9.75
CA ILE A 101 -14.18 0.15 -8.74
C ILE A 101 -13.35 1.36 -8.32
N ASP A 102 -13.12 1.54 -7.04
CA ASP A 102 -12.29 2.65 -6.52
C ASP A 102 -11.11 2.20 -5.67
N GLU A 103 -10.15 3.11 -5.47
CA GLU A 103 -8.94 2.89 -4.66
C GLU A 103 -9.21 2.84 -3.15
N MET A 104 -8.15 2.66 -2.36
CA MET A 104 -8.20 2.60 -0.89
C MET A 104 -8.20 4.01 -0.24
N ASP A 105 -8.11 5.04 -1.06
CA ASP A 105 -7.75 6.44 -0.77
C ASP A 105 -8.97 7.34 -0.62
N SER A 106 -10.10 6.83 -1.08
CA SER A 106 -11.29 7.63 -1.22
C SER A 106 -11.89 7.85 0.16
N SER A 107 -11.77 9.07 0.67
CA SER A 107 -12.40 9.55 1.90
C SER A 107 -13.92 9.48 1.75
N ARG A 108 -14.47 8.28 1.91
CA ARG A 108 -15.87 7.97 1.67
C ARG A 108 -16.57 7.83 3.00
N ASP A 109 -17.58 8.65 3.22
CA ASP A 109 -18.75 8.13 3.92
C ASP A 109 -19.50 7.26 2.90
N ILE A 110 -19.29 5.94 3.00
CA ILE A 110 -19.67 4.93 1.99
C ILE A 110 -21.17 4.94 1.66
N ASN A 111 -22.02 5.55 2.50
CA ASN A 111 -23.46 5.56 2.28
C ASN A 111 -23.93 6.71 1.39
N ASP A 112 -23.52 7.96 1.63
CA ASP A 112 -24.03 9.09 0.85
C ASP A 112 -23.36 9.20 -0.52
N TYR A 113 -22.08 8.83 -0.61
CA TYR A 113 -21.31 9.00 -1.84
C TYR A 113 -21.72 8.00 -2.93
N ASP A 114 -21.85 6.71 -2.60
CA ASP A 114 -22.25 5.69 -3.58
C ASP A 114 -23.68 5.90 -4.09
N ILE A 115 -24.56 6.45 -3.24
CA ILE A 115 -25.93 6.84 -3.62
C ILE A 115 -25.90 7.91 -4.71
N ASN A 116 -25.02 8.91 -4.60
CA ASN A 116 -24.91 9.98 -5.60
C ASN A 116 -24.46 9.45 -6.96
N TYR A 117 -23.43 8.61 -7.01
CA TYR A 117 -23.00 8.00 -8.28
C TYR A 117 -24.06 7.10 -8.87
N LYS A 118 -24.68 6.24 -8.04
CA LYS A 118 -25.75 5.35 -8.50
C LYS A 118 -26.89 6.16 -9.09
N THR A 119 -27.35 7.20 -8.40
CA THR A 119 -28.42 8.10 -8.86
C THR A 119 -28.05 8.78 -10.17
N ALA A 120 -26.81 9.26 -10.30
CA ALA A 120 -26.34 9.95 -11.49
C ALA A 120 -26.27 9.06 -12.74
N ILE A 121 -25.97 7.77 -12.59
CA ILE A 121 -25.87 6.83 -13.72
C ILE A 121 -27.20 6.14 -14.06
N LEU A 122 -28.22 6.18 -13.20
CA LEU A 122 -29.56 5.60 -13.48
C LEU A 122 -30.14 6.05 -14.84
N PRO A 123 -30.05 7.35 -15.24
CA PRO A 123 -30.54 7.80 -16.55
C PRO A 123 -29.85 7.16 -17.75
N LEU A 124 -28.67 6.54 -17.57
CA LEU A 124 -27.94 5.82 -18.63
C LEU A 124 -28.53 4.42 -18.93
N LYS A 125 -29.55 3.99 -18.17
CA LYS A 125 -30.31 2.75 -18.40
C LYS A 125 -29.46 1.46 -18.34
N PHE A 126 -28.36 1.45 -17.57
CA PHE A 126 -27.66 0.22 -17.22
C PHE A 126 -28.62 -0.71 -16.46
N LYS A 127 -28.72 -1.98 -16.88
CA LYS A 127 -29.49 -3.01 -16.17
C LYS A 127 -28.76 -3.49 -14.93
N SER A 128 -27.43 -3.57 -15.00
CA SER A 128 -26.57 -4.02 -13.91
C SER A 128 -25.59 -2.90 -13.54
N ILE A 129 -25.66 -2.45 -12.29
CA ILE A 129 -24.74 -1.48 -11.70
C ILE A 129 -24.06 -2.16 -10.52
N VAL A 130 -22.75 -2.34 -10.61
CA VAL A 130 -21.92 -2.93 -9.55
C VAL A 130 -20.93 -1.87 -9.07
N MET A 131 -20.84 -1.66 -7.75
CA MET A 131 -19.97 -0.64 -7.16
C MET A 131 -19.19 -1.24 -6.00
N HIS A 132 -17.86 -1.08 -6.03
CA HIS A 132 -16.96 -1.55 -4.99
C HIS A 132 -15.80 -0.57 -4.77
N SER A 133 -15.19 -0.65 -3.59
CA SER A 133 -13.91 -0.02 -3.30
C SER A 133 -12.88 -1.04 -2.84
N LEU A 134 -11.61 -0.72 -3.03
CA LEU A 134 -10.52 -1.43 -2.37
C LEU A 134 -10.45 -1.03 -0.89
N GLY A 135 -9.72 -1.82 -0.10
CA GLY A 135 -9.49 -1.58 1.32
C GLY A 135 -10.20 -2.61 2.21
N PHE A 136 -10.44 -2.23 3.47
CA PHE A 136 -10.87 -3.17 4.52
C PHE A 136 -12.19 -2.80 5.20
N LEU A 137 -12.87 -1.75 4.74
CA LEU A 137 -14.21 -1.37 5.23
C LEU A 137 -15.25 -2.42 4.83
N GLN A 138 -16.45 -2.36 5.44
CA GLN A 138 -17.48 -3.40 5.32
C GLN A 138 -17.91 -3.72 3.87
N LYS A 139 -17.86 -2.76 2.93
CA LYS A 139 -18.20 -2.95 1.51
C LYS A 139 -16.98 -3.07 0.58
N SER A 140 -15.77 -3.01 1.15
CA SER A 140 -14.53 -3.11 0.37
C SER A 140 -14.25 -4.55 -0.02
N ILE A 141 -13.66 -4.73 -1.19
CA ILE A 141 -13.34 -6.06 -1.75
C ILE A 141 -11.92 -6.52 -1.45
N GLY A 142 -11.17 -5.79 -0.61
CA GLY A 142 -9.80 -6.13 -0.22
C GLY A 142 -8.73 -5.34 -0.96
N TYR A 143 -7.51 -5.89 -1.01
CA TYR A 143 -6.36 -5.31 -1.69
C TYR A 143 -6.01 -6.07 -2.96
N PHE A 144 -5.33 -5.43 -3.91
CA PHE A 144 -4.80 -6.14 -5.07
C PHE A 144 -3.48 -6.81 -4.73
N PRO A 145 -3.42 -8.15 -4.66
CA PRO A 145 -2.17 -8.83 -4.37
C PRO A 145 -1.15 -8.61 -5.48
N MET A 146 0.12 -8.80 -5.14
CA MET A 146 1.19 -9.02 -6.09
C MET A 146 0.93 -10.34 -6.85
N PRO A 147 1.21 -10.43 -8.16
CA PRO A 147 1.07 -11.68 -8.91
C PRO A 147 1.87 -12.82 -8.29
N ASP A 148 1.28 -14.02 -8.20
CA ASP A 148 1.94 -15.20 -7.61
C ASP A 148 3.29 -15.52 -8.25
N SER A 149 3.40 -15.37 -9.58
CA SER A 149 4.65 -15.57 -10.32
C SER A 149 5.75 -14.62 -9.86
N GLU A 150 5.40 -13.38 -9.51
CA GLU A 150 6.33 -12.40 -8.97
C GLU A 150 6.73 -12.74 -7.52
N VAL A 151 5.76 -13.14 -6.68
CA VAL A 151 6.01 -13.59 -5.30
C VAL A 151 6.96 -14.79 -5.28
N ILE A 152 6.73 -15.79 -6.14
CA ILE A 152 7.59 -16.98 -6.29
C ILE A 152 9.00 -16.56 -6.71
N ARG A 153 9.11 -15.70 -7.73
CA ARG A 153 10.40 -15.19 -8.21
C ARG A 153 11.21 -14.48 -7.11
N ILE A 154 10.57 -13.62 -6.34
CA ILE A 154 11.21 -12.89 -5.22
C ILE A 154 11.63 -13.87 -4.12
N THR A 155 10.77 -14.80 -3.77
CA THR A 155 11.06 -15.80 -2.74
C THR A 155 12.29 -16.65 -3.10
N GLN A 156 12.43 -17.02 -4.37
CA GLN A 156 13.57 -17.81 -4.86
C GLN A 156 14.87 -17.00 -4.97
N ASN A 157 14.80 -15.73 -5.39
CA ASN A 157 15.99 -14.98 -5.80
C ASN A 157 16.46 -13.89 -4.82
N SER A 158 15.60 -13.44 -3.90
CA SER A 158 15.85 -12.27 -3.05
C SER A 158 17.17 -12.30 -2.30
N LYS A 159 17.57 -13.45 -1.75
CA LYS A 159 18.85 -13.59 -1.04
C LYS A 159 20.04 -13.29 -1.96
N THR A 160 20.07 -13.90 -3.13
CA THR A 160 21.14 -13.73 -4.11
C THR A 160 21.21 -12.30 -4.61
N GLU A 161 20.07 -11.69 -4.89
CA GLU A 161 20.01 -10.30 -5.38
C GLU A 161 20.45 -9.29 -4.30
N ILE A 162 20.08 -9.51 -3.03
CA ILE A 162 20.57 -8.67 -1.93
C ILE A 162 22.08 -8.84 -1.73
N ILE A 163 22.60 -10.07 -1.81
CA ILE A 163 24.05 -10.31 -1.68
C ILE A 163 24.80 -9.55 -2.77
N LYS A 164 24.41 -9.69 -4.04
CA LYS A 164 25.02 -8.93 -5.15
C LYS A 164 24.97 -7.42 -4.93
N CYS A 165 23.85 -6.92 -4.41
CA CYS A 165 23.69 -5.50 -4.08
C CYS A 165 24.63 -5.05 -2.97
N LEU A 166 24.72 -5.81 -1.88
CA LEU A 166 25.63 -5.47 -0.77
C LEU A 166 27.11 -5.59 -1.20
N ASP A 167 27.45 -6.63 -1.97
CA ASP A 167 28.78 -6.83 -2.53
C ASP A 167 29.22 -5.65 -3.40
N SER A 168 28.32 -5.04 -4.19
CA SER A 168 28.68 -3.84 -4.98
C SER A 168 29.05 -2.62 -4.12
N TYR A 169 28.68 -2.63 -2.83
CA TYR A 169 29.08 -1.60 -1.86
C TYR A 169 30.21 -2.07 -0.92
N ASN A 170 30.80 -3.25 -1.16
CA ASN A 170 31.72 -3.91 -0.23
C ASN A 170 31.11 -4.10 1.17
N LEU A 171 29.81 -4.37 1.22
CA LEU A 171 29.08 -4.63 2.45
C LEU A 171 28.72 -6.10 2.55
N SER A 172 28.60 -6.58 3.78
CA SER A 172 27.99 -7.87 4.08
C SER A 172 26.96 -7.67 5.19
N LEU A 173 25.81 -8.34 5.10
CA LEU A 173 24.85 -8.37 6.21
C LEU A 173 25.17 -9.61 7.08
N PRO A 174 25.64 -9.43 8.33
CA PRO A 174 25.91 -10.57 9.21
C PRO A 174 24.63 -11.37 9.46
N TYR A 175 24.77 -12.69 9.60
CA TYR A 175 23.66 -13.58 9.97
C TYR A 175 23.01 -13.21 11.32
N SER A 176 23.75 -12.52 12.19
CA SER A 176 23.33 -12.08 13.52
C SER A 176 22.65 -10.69 13.53
N CYS A 177 22.19 -10.21 12.37
CA CYS A 177 21.52 -8.92 12.25
C CYS A 177 20.05 -9.07 11.82
N ASP A 178 19.16 -8.42 12.57
CA ASP A 178 17.76 -8.27 12.19
C ASP A 178 17.63 -7.04 11.27
N LEU A 179 17.18 -7.29 10.04
CA LEU A 179 16.96 -6.25 9.04
C LEU A 179 15.54 -5.69 9.16
N TYR A 180 15.42 -4.37 9.16
CA TYR A 180 14.17 -3.62 9.15
C TYR A 180 14.15 -2.70 7.94
N LEU A 181 13.01 -2.63 7.24
CA LEU A 181 12.89 -1.82 6.01
C LEU A 181 11.73 -0.83 6.14
N ALA A 182 11.97 0.45 5.91
CA ALA A 182 10.91 1.45 5.87
C ALA A 182 10.88 2.17 4.52
N TYR A 183 9.69 2.40 3.99
CA TYR A 183 9.44 3.38 2.95
C TYR A 183 8.62 4.53 3.55
N LEU A 184 9.18 5.73 3.57
CA LEU A 184 8.64 6.88 4.27
C LEU A 184 8.34 7.98 3.26
N SER A 185 7.06 8.36 3.17
CA SER A 185 6.58 9.31 2.16
C SER A 185 5.46 10.24 2.62
N SER A 186 4.98 10.12 3.86
CA SER A 186 4.02 11.06 4.44
C SER A 186 4.68 12.37 4.87
N SER A 187 3.90 13.37 5.27
CA SER A 187 4.41 14.60 5.90
C SER A 187 4.87 14.41 7.35
N SER A 188 4.74 13.20 7.91
CA SER A 188 5.08 12.84 9.30
C SER A 188 6.28 11.89 9.40
N VAL A 189 7.14 11.89 8.37
CA VAL A 189 8.31 10.99 8.20
C VAL A 189 9.08 10.74 9.50
N ILE A 190 9.44 11.81 10.24
CA ILE A 190 10.25 11.72 11.48
C ILE A 190 9.49 10.94 12.57
N THR A 191 8.23 11.27 12.81
CA THR A 191 7.40 10.59 13.82
C THR A 191 7.17 9.14 13.44
N SER A 192 6.89 8.88 12.16
CA SER A 192 6.70 7.53 11.61
C SER A 192 7.93 6.66 11.83
N ALA A 193 9.11 7.16 11.46
CA ALA A 193 10.35 6.43 11.65
C ALA A 193 10.73 6.24 13.11
N TYR A 194 10.60 7.27 13.95
CA TYR A 194 10.86 7.16 15.37
C TYR A 194 9.96 6.10 16.03
N THR A 195 8.66 6.14 15.73
CA THR A 195 7.70 5.15 16.23
C THR A 195 8.03 3.74 15.74
N PHE A 196 8.36 3.57 14.45
CA PHE A 196 8.76 2.28 13.90
C PHE A 196 10.01 1.73 14.59
N ILE A 197 11.05 2.54 14.75
CA ILE A 197 12.30 2.13 15.40
C ILE A 197 12.04 1.74 16.86
N ILE A 198 11.42 2.62 17.66
CA ILE A 198 11.19 2.35 19.09
C ILE A 198 10.28 1.15 19.30
N ASN A 199 9.14 1.08 18.59
CA ASN A 199 8.20 -0.02 18.79
C ASN A 199 8.83 -1.36 18.38
N THR A 200 9.59 -1.41 17.29
CA THR A 200 10.28 -2.65 16.89
C THR A 200 11.36 -3.07 17.89
N LEU A 201 12.13 -2.13 18.44
CA LEU A 201 13.12 -2.43 19.48
C LEU A 201 12.48 -2.97 20.77
N ILE A 202 11.32 -2.44 21.17
CA ILE A 202 10.57 -2.91 22.33
C ILE A 202 10.03 -4.32 22.09
N GLU A 203 9.38 -4.54 20.95
CA GLU A 203 8.82 -5.84 20.59
C GLU A 203 9.88 -6.93 20.47
N ASP A 204 11.07 -6.56 20.00
CA ASP A 204 12.16 -7.48 19.72
C ASP A 204 13.22 -7.48 20.83
N ARG A 205 12.93 -6.89 22.00
CA ARG A 205 13.91 -6.67 23.09
C ARG A 205 14.66 -7.92 23.53
N ASP A 206 14.02 -9.09 23.49
CA ASP A 206 14.61 -10.38 23.91
C ASP A 206 15.57 -10.97 22.85
N ARG A 207 15.59 -10.44 21.62
CA ARG A 207 16.49 -10.88 20.56
C ARG A 207 17.89 -10.29 20.76
N LYS A 208 18.92 -11.13 20.82
CA LYS A 208 20.32 -10.66 21.02
C LYS A 208 20.98 -10.08 19.76
N ASN A 209 20.33 -10.17 18.62
CA ASN A 209 20.84 -9.68 17.35
C ASN A 209 20.96 -8.15 17.33
N ASN A 210 21.93 -7.64 16.57
CA ASN A 210 21.99 -6.22 16.22
C ASN A 210 20.87 -5.88 15.22
N SER A 211 20.47 -4.62 15.17
CA SER A 211 19.39 -4.18 14.27
C SER A 211 19.93 -3.29 13.15
N VAL A 212 19.51 -3.56 11.92
CA VAL A 212 19.82 -2.72 10.75
C VAL A 212 18.51 -2.17 10.19
N TYR A 213 18.35 -0.86 10.20
CA TYR A 213 17.22 -0.17 9.61
C TYR A 213 17.64 0.45 8.27
N LEU A 214 16.97 0.05 7.19
CA LEU A 214 17.10 0.66 5.87
C LEU A 214 15.86 1.50 5.60
N LEU A 215 16.02 2.83 5.62
CA LEU A 215 14.92 3.78 5.49
C LEU A 215 14.99 4.48 4.12
N VAL A 216 14.01 4.23 3.26
CA VAL A 216 13.82 4.96 2.00
C VAL A 216 12.99 6.20 2.30
N VAL A 217 13.61 7.38 2.24
CA VAL A 217 13.01 8.68 2.57
C VAL A 217 12.80 9.47 1.28
N ARG A 218 11.55 9.63 0.84
CA ARG A 218 11.23 10.25 -0.46
C ARG A 218 11.73 11.70 -0.59
N GLU A 219 11.73 12.47 0.50
CA GLU A 219 12.13 13.88 0.52
C GLU A 219 13.58 14.05 0.98
N ASP A 220 14.50 14.11 0.02
CA ASP A 220 15.97 14.15 0.21
C ASP A 220 16.44 15.33 1.08
N ASN A 221 15.81 16.49 0.92
CA ASN A 221 16.07 17.70 1.70
C ASN A 221 15.78 17.52 3.21
N GLN A 222 15.01 16.50 3.58
CA GLN A 222 14.70 16.22 4.97
C GLN A 222 15.73 15.31 5.65
N ILE A 223 16.57 14.56 4.90
CA ILE A 223 17.46 13.53 5.48
C ILE A 223 18.42 14.10 6.56
N PRO A 224 19.11 15.24 6.37
CA PRO A 224 19.98 15.79 7.42
C PRO A 224 19.21 16.23 8.67
N ALA A 225 18.07 16.90 8.50
CA ALA A 225 17.20 17.33 9.60
C ALA A 225 16.62 16.12 10.35
N PHE A 226 16.26 15.07 9.61
CA PHE A 226 15.76 13.81 10.12
C PHE A 226 16.79 13.09 10.98
N ILE A 227 18.04 12.98 10.51
CA ILE A 227 19.14 12.38 11.28
C ILE A 227 19.39 13.16 12.57
N ASN A 228 19.46 14.49 12.48
CA ASN A 228 19.67 15.35 13.65
C ASN A 228 18.54 15.17 14.68
N ARG A 229 17.30 15.06 14.21
CA ARG A 229 16.15 14.86 15.11
C ARG A 229 16.16 13.47 15.75
N LEU A 230 16.47 12.41 15.00
CA LEU A 230 16.58 11.05 15.58
C LEU A 230 17.73 10.95 16.59
N LYS A 231 18.87 11.60 16.34
CA LYS A 231 19.97 11.68 17.31
C LYS A 231 19.56 12.30 18.64
N TYR A 232 18.62 13.25 18.61
CA TYR A 232 18.07 13.89 19.80
C TYR A 232 16.96 13.06 20.47
N LEU A 233 16.10 12.40 19.68
CA LEU A 233 14.95 11.64 20.19
C LEU A 233 15.33 10.27 20.75
N LEU A 234 16.26 9.54 20.12
CA LEU A 234 16.60 8.17 20.55
C LEU A 234 17.26 8.09 21.94
N PRO A 235 18.11 9.05 22.39
CA PRO A 235 18.64 9.09 23.75
C PRO A 235 17.64 9.48 24.84
N ASP A 236 16.33 9.58 24.54
CA ASP A 236 15.31 9.81 25.56
C ASP A 236 15.50 8.84 26.73
N LYS A 237 15.50 9.39 27.97
CA LYS A 237 15.67 8.61 29.20
C LYS A 237 14.71 7.41 29.27
N LYS A 238 13.53 7.50 28.66
CA LYS A 238 12.54 6.42 28.62
C LYS A 238 13.02 5.22 27.79
N TYR A 239 13.80 5.43 26.72
CA TYR A 239 14.15 4.40 25.73
C TYR A 239 15.66 4.13 25.59
N ILE A 240 16.50 4.86 26.34
CA ILE A 240 17.96 4.74 26.28
C ILE A 240 18.49 3.32 26.56
N ASN A 241 17.73 2.47 27.26
CA ASN A 241 18.11 1.09 27.55
C ASN A 241 17.84 0.10 26.41
N LEU A 242 17.20 0.53 25.31
CA LEU A 242 16.89 -0.36 24.18
C LEU A 242 18.11 -0.67 23.29
N PHE A 243 19.17 0.13 23.38
CA PHE A 243 20.38 -0.02 22.57
C PHE A 243 21.63 0.47 23.31
N SER A 244 22.78 -0.07 22.96
CA SER A 244 24.11 0.39 23.42
C SER A 244 24.62 1.54 22.55
N ARG A 245 24.41 1.45 21.23
CA ARG A 245 24.88 2.41 20.24
C ARG A 245 23.96 2.43 19.03
N CYS A 246 23.70 3.60 18.48
CA CYS A 246 22.95 3.81 17.25
C CYS A 246 23.80 4.61 16.25
N ASP A 247 24.20 3.99 15.15
CA ASP A 247 24.97 4.62 14.08
C ASP A 247 24.06 5.07 12.95
N PHE A 248 24.35 6.23 12.38
CA PHE A 248 23.59 6.82 11.28
C PHE A 248 24.44 6.88 10.02
N SER A 249 23.88 6.50 8.89
CA SER A 249 24.52 6.57 7.58
C SER A 249 23.53 6.95 6.49
N THR A 250 24.04 7.50 5.38
CA THR A 250 23.25 7.81 4.19
C THR A 250 23.88 7.21 2.94
N LEU A 251 23.05 6.68 2.05
CA LEU A 251 23.43 6.18 0.74
C LEU A 251 22.84 7.11 -0.34
N HIS A 252 23.70 7.81 -1.08
CA HIS A 252 23.33 8.66 -2.23
C HIS A 252 23.87 8.01 -3.51
N ASP A 253 23.03 7.94 -4.55
CA ASP A 253 23.35 7.62 -5.95
C ASP A 253 24.65 6.84 -6.17
N SER A 254 24.64 5.61 -5.66
CA SER A 254 25.40 4.44 -6.10
C SER A 254 26.87 4.23 -5.72
N GLU A 255 27.62 5.12 -5.05
CA GLU A 255 29.05 4.81 -4.84
C GLU A 255 29.58 4.83 -3.40
N HIS A 256 29.05 5.63 -2.47
CA HIS A 256 29.62 5.71 -1.12
C HIS A 256 28.59 5.79 0.02
N LEU A 257 28.79 4.93 1.03
CA LEU A 257 28.12 5.01 2.32
C LEU A 257 28.71 6.18 3.12
N ASN A 258 27.90 7.20 3.39
CA ASN A 258 28.33 8.35 4.17
C ASN A 258 27.96 8.18 5.64
N ILE A 259 28.95 8.06 6.51
CA ILE A 259 28.73 7.97 7.96
C ILE A 259 28.35 9.36 8.50
N ARG A 260 27.22 9.43 9.20
CA ARG A 260 26.66 10.68 9.75
C ARG A 260 26.86 10.79 11.26
N GLY A 261 27.58 9.87 11.88
CA GLY A 261 27.89 9.83 13.31
C GLY A 261 26.99 8.86 14.09
N SER A 262 27.06 8.92 15.42
CA SER A 262 26.41 7.95 16.30
C SER A 262 25.81 8.61 17.54
N THR A 263 24.90 7.90 18.20
CA THR A 263 24.39 8.21 19.54
C THR A 263 24.58 7.00 20.45
N SER A 264 24.89 7.22 21.72
CA SER A 264 25.08 6.16 22.71
C SER A 264 23.81 5.93 23.53
N GLY A 265 23.58 4.68 23.91
CA GLY A 265 22.56 4.28 24.86
C GLY A 265 23.15 3.46 26.02
N LYS A 266 22.29 2.79 26.77
CA LYS A 266 22.61 2.00 27.97
C LYS A 266 22.20 0.53 27.87
N GLY A 267 21.61 0.13 26.74
CA GLY A 267 21.30 -1.26 26.45
C GLY A 267 22.53 -2.03 25.94
N GLU A 268 22.27 -3.18 25.31
CA GLU A 268 23.32 -4.06 24.80
C GLU A 268 23.41 -4.07 23.26
N LYS A 269 22.29 -3.80 22.58
CA LYS A 269 22.18 -3.94 21.12
C LYS A 269 22.80 -2.77 20.36
N THR A 270 23.54 -3.06 19.30
CA THR A 270 23.94 -2.03 18.33
C THR A 270 22.88 -1.89 17.25
N ILE A 271 22.57 -0.65 16.89
CA ILE A 271 21.64 -0.31 15.82
C ILE A 271 22.40 0.43 14.72
N HIS A 272 22.14 0.08 13.47
CA HIS A 272 22.60 0.83 12.30
C HIS A 272 21.38 1.34 11.53
N ILE A 273 21.26 2.66 11.37
CA ILE A 273 20.22 3.29 10.55
C ILE A 273 20.87 3.82 9.28
N CYS A 274 20.54 3.20 8.16
CA CYS A 274 20.93 3.63 6.83
C CYS A 274 19.74 4.29 6.13
N MET A 275 19.93 5.51 5.62
CA MET A 275 18.89 6.25 4.90
C MET A 275 19.27 6.42 3.44
N THR A 276 18.30 6.28 2.55
CA THR A 276 18.49 6.56 1.13
C THR A 276 17.26 7.25 0.58
N LYS A 277 17.43 8.04 -0.48
CA LYS A 277 16.32 8.73 -1.15
C LYS A 277 15.41 7.77 -1.92
N SER A 278 16.03 6.79 -2.56
CA SER A 278 15.37 5.92 -3.51
C SER A 278 15.99 4.53 -3.48
N MET A 279 15.20 3.54 -3.86
CA MET A 279 15.66 2.17 -4.05
C MET A 279 14.95 1.61 -5.28
N PRO A 280 15.65 0.90 -6.17
CA PRO A 280 15.00 0.21 -7.27
C PRO A 280 13.89 -0.70 -6.75
N ILE A 281 12.71 -0.66 -7.37
CA ILE A 281 11.51 -1.35 -6.86
C ILE A 281 11.72 -2.86 -6.66
N ASN A 282 12.46 -3.52 -7.57
CA ASN A 282 12.79 -4.93 -7.45
C ASN A 282 13.66 -5.21 -6.22
N MET A 283 14.63 -4.33 -5.94
CA MET A 283 15.49 -4.44 -4.77
C MET A 283 14.70 -4.17 -3.49
N PHE A 284 13.79 -3.19 -3.51
CA PHE A 284 12.88 -2.92 -2.40
C PHE A 284 12.04 -4.15 -2.06
N LYS A 285 11.39 -4.77 -3.05
CA LYS A 285 10.63 -6.01 -2.86
C LYS A 285 11.49 -7.17 -2.32
N ASN A 286 12.73 -7.32 -2.80
CA ASN A 286 13.65 -8.32 -2.29
C ASN A 286 13.97 -8.08 -0.79
N PHE A 287 14.30 -6.84 -0.43
CA PHE A 287 14.51 -6.46 0.97
C PHE A 287 13.23 -6.62 1.81
N THR A 288 12.05 -6.30 1.27
CA THR A 288 10.76 -6.48 1.94
C THR A 288 10.53 -7.95 2.29
N HIS A 289 10.77 -8.87 1.36
CA HIS A 289 10.64 -10.29 1.64
C HIS A 289 11.57 -10.74 2.79
N ARG A 290 12.83 -10.27 2.77
CA ARG A 290 13.88 -10.69 3.71
C ARG A 290 13.90 -9.94 5.04
N CYS A 291 13.29 -8.75 5.14
CA CYS A 291 13.29 -7.99 6.38
C CYS A 291 12.51 -8.72 7.48
N HIS A 292 12.91 -8.53 8.73
CA HIS A 292 12.19 -9.03 9.87
C HIS A 292 10.81 -8.35 9.98
N LYS A 293 10.79 -7.01 10.00
CA LYS A 293 9.59 -6.17 9.96
C LYS A 293 9.83 -4.99 9.03
N GLY A 294 8.75 -4.47 8.45
CA GLY A 294 8.85 -3.26 7.65
C GLY A 294 7.77 -2.22 7.95
N MET A 295 8.03 -1.01 7.47
CA MET A 295 7.10 0.10 7.41
C MET A 295 6.84 0.47 5.96
N MET A 296 5.58 0.47 5.56
CA MET A 296 5.15 0.77 4.20
C MET A 296 4.41 2.11 4.15
N SER A 297 4.32 2.71 2.96
CA SER A 297 3.61 3.95 2.73
C SER A 297 2.92 3.92 1.37
N GLY A 298 1.65 4.37 1.28
CA GLY A 298 0.86 4.30 0.04
C GLY A 298 0.36 2.89 -0.33
N ASP A 299 -0.48 2.75 -1.38
CA ASP A 299 -1.18 1.49 -1.68
C ASP A 299 -0.29 0.36 -2.17
N GLN A 300 0.66 0.71 -3.05
CA GLN A 300 1.42 -0.29 -3.78
C GLN A 300 2.40 -1.01 -2.85
N SER A 301 3.12 -0.25 -2.01
CA SER A 301 4.05 -0.85 -1.05
C SER A 301 3.32 -1.65 0.04
N LEU A 302 2.11 -1.22 0.46
CA LEU A 302 1.31 -1.99 1.42
C LEU A 302 0.83 -3.31 0.82
N SER A 303 0.27 -3.27 -0.39
CA SER A 303 -0.22 -4.46 -1.08
C SER A 303 0.91 -5.46 -1.33
N ASP A 304 2.06 -4.98 -1.81
CA ASP A 304 3.25 -5.79 -2.05
C ASP A 304 3.77 -6.42 -0.76
N TYR A 305 3.77 -5.67 0.36
CA TYR A 305 4.18 -6.18 1.66
C TYR A 305 3.26 -7.29 2.15
N ILE A 306 1.95 -7.09 2.10
CA ILE A 306 0.98 -8.10 2.54
C ILE A 306 1.12 -9.37 1.68
N SER A 307 1.33 -9.23 0.37
CA SER A 307 1.58 -10.39 -0.51
C SER A 307 2.89 -11.12 -0.21
N LEU A 308 3.95 -10.43 0.20
CA LEU A 308 5.25 -11.05 0.49
C LEU A 308 5.39 -11.58 1.92
N LYS A 309 4.64 -11.00 2.87
CA LYS A 309 4.80 -11.24 4.32
C LYS A 309 3.57 -11.83 4.99
N HIS A 310 2.42 -11.78 4.33
CA HIS A 310 1.13 -12.29 4.81
C HIS A 310 0.66 -11.65 6.12
N HIS A 311 1.17 -10.46 6.45
CA HIS A 311 0.81 -9.72 7.64
C HIS A 311 0.91 -8.21 7.39
N LEU A 312 0.25 -7.42 8.24
CA LEU A 312 0.34 -5.96 8.18
C LEU A 312 1.77 -5.48 8.51
N PRO A 313 2.31 -4.53 7.75
CA PRO A 313 3.49 -3.79 8.15
C PRO A 313 3.12 -2.71 9.18
N TYR A 314 4.15 -2.03 9.71
CA TYR A 314 3.93 -0.65 10.14
C TYR A 314 3.51 0.20 8.93
N TYR A 315 2.71 1.24 9.15
CA TYR A 315 2.17 2.02 8.07
C TYR A 315 2.38 3.51 8.29
N ASP A 316 3.19 4.11 7.43
CA ASP A 316 3.37 5.55 7.30
C ASP A 316 2.20 6.11 6.49
N LYS A 317 1.11 6.39 7.20
CA LYS A 317 -0.20 6.78 6.68
C LYS A 317 -0.20 8.19 6.13
N GLN A 318 -0.58 8.35 4.87
CA GLN A 318 -0.90 9.63 4.25
C GLN A 318 -2.33 10.08 4.63
N PRO A 319 -2.60 11.40 4.67
CA PRO A 319 -3.92 11.98 4.92
C PRO A 319 -5.10 11.28 4.24
N TRP A 320 -4.97 10.99 2.94
CA TRP A 320 -6.04 10.39 2.15
C TRP A 320 -6.20 8.88 2.40
N LYS A 321 -5.32 8.24 3.19
CA LYS A 321 -5.40 6.82 3.55
C LYS A 321 -6.17 6.55 4.84
N ASP A 322 -6.84 7.57 5.38
CA ASP A 322 -7.73 7.42 6.52
C ASP A 322 -8.77 6.31 6.38
N PRO A 323 -9.46 6.14 5.24
CA PRO A 323 -10.47 5.09 5.07
C PRO A 323 -9.88 3.69 5.22
N LEU A 324 -8.69 3.48 4.68
CA LEU A 324 -7.94 2.24 4.81
C LEU A 324 -7.64 1.93 6.29
N ALA A 325 -7.12 2.91 7.03
CA ALA A 325 -6.81 2.76 8.46
C ALA A 325 -8.08 2.52 9.30
N LYS A 326 -9.16 3.27 9.04
CA LYS A 326 -10.47 3.06 9.68
C LYS A 326 -10.97 1.63 9.47
N GLY A 327 -10.90 1.10 8.25
CA GLY A 327 -11.29 -0.28 7.97
C GLY A 327 -10.47 -1.32 8.75
N LEU A 328 -9.17 -1.08 8.92
CA LEU A 328 -8.31 -1.93 9.75
C LEU A 328 -8.67 -1.83 11.24
N PHE A 329 -8.94 -0.64 11.75
CA PHE A 329 -9.36 -0.43 13.14
C PHE A 329 -10.72 -1.05 13.46
N GLU A 330 -11.71 -0.90 12.57
CA GLU A 330 -13.02 -1.54 12.71
C GLU A 330 -12.90 -3.06 12.71
N GLN A 331 -12.11 -3.61 11.78
CA GLN A 331 -11.85 -5.04 11.72
C GLN A 331 -11.15 -5.55 12.99
N ALA A 332 -10.15 -4.81 13.49
CA ALA A 332 -9.41 -5.15 14.70
C ALA A 332 -10.33 -5.15 15.94
N LYS A 333 -11.14 -4.10 16.09
CA LYS A 333 -12.13 -3.99 17.17
C LYS A 333 -13.16 -5.12 17.11
N LYS A 334 -13.61 -5.51 15.91
CA LYS A 334 -14.56 -6.60 15.72
C LYS A 334 -13.98 -7.97 16.07
N GLN A 335 -12.71 -8.22 15.76
CA GLN A 335 -12.09 -9.54 15.94
C GLN A 335 -11.50 -9.74 17.34
N GLY A 336 -10.77 -8.76 17.85
CA GLY A 336 -10.00 -8.90 19.10
C GLY A 336 -10.25 -7.78 20.11
N GLY A 337 -11.32 -7.00 19.92
CA GLY A 337 -11.73 -5.97 20.88
C GLY A 337 -10.71 -4.84 21.07
N PRO A 338 -10.73 -4.16 22.23
CA PRO A 338 -9.84 -3.03 22.53
C PRO A 338 -8.35 -3.38 22.46
N THR A 339 -7.98 -4.60 22.85
CA THR A 339 -6.58 -5.02 22.94
C THR A 339 -5.94 -5.19 21.56
N LEU A 340 -6.63 -5.83 20.61
CA LEU A 340 -6.16 -5.91 19.22
C LEU A 340 -6.21 -4.53 18.54
N LEU A 341 -7.24 -3.73 18.81
CA LEU A 341 -7.32 -2.36 18.29
C LEU A 341 -6.09 -1.53 18.69
N GLU A 342 -5.74 -1.51 19.97
CA GLU A 342 -4.54 -0.82 20.46
C GLU A 342 -3.27 -1.32 19.76
N LYS A 343 -3.18 -2.63 19.51
CA LYS A 343 -2.05 -3.19 18.76
C LYS A 343 -1.99 -2.64 17.33
N ILE A 344 -3.10 -2.60 16.61
CA ILE A 344 -3.15 -2.08 15.24
C ILE A 344 -2.90 -0.57 15.20
N GLU A 345 -3.40 0.19 16.19
CA GLU A 345 -3.08 1.61 16.34
C GLU A 345 -1.57 1.86 16.55
N SER A 346 -0.85 0.95 17.22
CA SER A 346 0.62 1.04 17.36
C SER A 346 1.39 0.81 16.05
N LEU A 347 0.74 0.22 15.04
CA LEU A 347 1.35 -0.04 13.73
C LEU A 347 1.11 1.10 12.74
N ILE A 348 0.07 1.93 12.94
CA ILE A 348 -0.33 2.97 11.98
C ILE A 348 0.07 4.35 12.53
N VAL A 349 0.87 5.08 11.76
CA VAL A 349 1.37 6.41 12.15
C VAL A 349 1.11 7.39 11.02
N GLY A 350 0.54 8.55 11.33
CA GLY A 350 0.31 9.59 10.32
C GLY A 350 -0.79 10.57 10.73
N ARG A 351 -1.06 11.55 9.86
CA ARG A 351 -2.11 12.55 10.09
C ARG A 351 -3.49 11.97 9.87
N ASN A 352 -4.46 12.40 10.68
CA ASN A 352 -5.88 12.15 10.43
C ASN A 352 -6.39 13.15 9.41
N GLY A 353 -6.71 12.69 8.20
CA GLY A 353 -7.19 13.55 7.13
C GLY A 353 -6.25 14.73 6.91
N GLN A 354 -6.81 15.93 6.76
CA GLN A 354 -6.05 17.16 6.62
C GLN A 354 -5.65 17.82 7.95
N ASP A 355 -5.89 17.14 9.09
CA ASP A 355 -5.55 17.69 10.40
C ASP A 355 -4.04 17.86 10.57
N THR A 356 -3.66 18.79 11.44
CA THR A 356 -2.25 19.05 11.78
C THR A 356 -1.69 18.01 12.76
N GLU A 357 -2.56 17.32 13.51
CA GLU A 357 -2.18 16.35 14.52
C GLU A 357 -1.70 15.04 13.89
N VAL A 358 -0.56 14.54 14.36
CA VAL A 358 0.01 13.25 13.94
C VAL A 358 -0.41 12.20 14.96
N MET A 359 -1.21 11.22 14.52
CA MET A 359 -1.50 10.02 15.29
C MET A 359 -0.24 9.15 15.32
N ALA A 360 0.24 8.85 16.52
CA ALA A 360 1.31 7.89 16.75
C ALA A 360 1.12 7.26 18.14
N ARG A 361 1.27 5.93 18.22
CA ARG A 361 1.25 5.21 19.51
C ARG A 361 2.60 4.52 19.70
N ILE A 362 3.39 5.06 20.62
CA ILE A 362 4.68 4.49 21.03
C ILE A 362 4.43 3.56 22.22
N LEU A 363 4.94 2.34 22.13
CA LEU A 363 4.80 1.34 23.18
C LEU A 363 5.61 1.74 24.42
N ASP A 364 5.14 1.32 25.60
CA ASP A 364 5.92 1.47 26.82
C ASP A 364 7.14 0.53 26.81
N PRO A 365 8.30 0.94 27.39
CA PRO A 365 9.51 0.11 27.42
C PRO A 365 9.28 -1.27 28.05
N GLY A 366 8.36 -1.34 29.02
CA GLY A 366 7.98 -2.58 29.69
C GLY A 366 7.00 -3.44 28.91
N TYR A 367 6.47 -2.99 27.77
CA TYR A 367 5.44 -3.68 27.01
C TYR A 367 5.86 -5.12 26.68
N VAL A 368 4.97 -6.07 26.99
CA VAL A 368 5.14 -7.49 26.69
C VAL A 368 3.88 -7.97 26.00
N GLN A 369 4.01 -8.44 24.77
CA GLN A 369 2.87 -8.98 24.05
C GLN A 369 2.48 -10.33 24.67
N THR A 370 1.25 -10.42 25.19
CA THR A 370 0.71 -11.66 25.76
C THR A 370 0.47 -12.72 24.67
N GLN A 371 0.36 -13.99 25.04
CA GLN A 371 0.10 -15.04 24.05
C GLN A 371 -1.26 -14.86 23.35
N SER A 372 -2.29 -14.38 24.06
CA SER A 372 -3.59 -14.04 23.47
C SER A 372 -3.42 -12.97 22.39
N GLN A 373 -2.74 -11.86 22.71
CA GLN A 373 -2.48 -10.79 21.76
C GLN A 373 -1.71 -11.25 20.51
N LYS A 374 -0.79 -12.21 20.66
CA LYS A 374 -0.07 -12.82 19.53
C LYS A 374 -1.01 -13.64 18.64
N ASN A 375 -1.91 -14.42 19.25
CA ASN A 375 -2.89 -15.22 18.53
C ASN A 375 -3.90 -14.33 17.80
N ASP A 376 -4.45 -13.32 18.46
CA ASP A 376 -5.41 -12.36 17.89
C ASP A 376 -4.78 -11.62 16.70
N LEU A 377 -3.53 -11.17 16.84
CA LEU A 377 -2.80 -10.52 15.76
C LEU A 377 -2.54 -11.48 14.59
N LYS A 378 -2.27 -12.77 14.86
CA LYS A 378 -2.08 -13.78 13.82
C LYS A 378 -3.37 -14.01 13.02
N GLU A 379 -4.51 -14.13 13.71
CA GLU A 379 -5.82 -14.30 13.07
C GLU A 379 -6.24 -13.07 12.27
N PHE A 380 -6.00 -11.88 12.82
CA PHE A 380 -6.20 -10.62 12.11
C PHE A 380 -5.39 -10.54 10.82
N ASN A 381 -4.10 -10.88 10.89
CA ASN A 381 -3.22 -10.89 9.72
C ASN A 381 -3.68 -11.91 8.67
N HIS A 382 -4.12 -13.10 9.09
CA HIS A 382 -4.71 -14.08 8.18
C HIS A 382 -5.95 -13.51 7.46
N THR A 383 -6.81 -12.83 8.20
CA THR A 383 -8.02 -12.21 7.64
C THR A 383 -7.68 -11.11 6.64
N VAL A 384 -6.71 -10.26 6.96
CA VAL A 384 -6.26 -9.21 6.05
C VAL A 384 -5.65 -9.82 4.79
N TYR A 385 -4.75 -10.79 4.95
CA TYR A 385 -4.10 -11.47 3.83
C TYR A 385 -5.11 -12.14 2.88
N SER A 386 -6.17 -12.76 3.42
CA SER A 386 -7.21 -13.45 2.63
C SER A 386 -8.15 -12.51 1.87
N LYS A 387 -8.21 -11.22 2.22
CA LYS A 387 -9.05 -10.24 1.52
C LYS A 387 -8.37 -9.76 0.24
N GLN A 388 -8.31 -10.63 -0.77
CA GLN A 388 -7.73 -10.32 -2.07
C GLN A 388 -8.80 -9.92 -3.08
N ALA A 389 -8.67 -8.72 -3.65
CA ALA A 389 -9.65 -8.12 -4.55
C ALA A 389 -9.73 -8.83 -5.90
N ASP A 390 -8.66 -9.51 -6.33
CA ASP A 390 -8.60 -10.18 -7.62
C ASP A 390 -9.62 -11.31 -7.72
N GLN A 391 -9.78 -12.13 -6.67
CA GLN A 391 -10.78 -13.18 -6.63
C GLN A 391 -12.19 -12.59 -6.72
N LYS A 392 -12.45 -11.51 -5.98
CA LYS A 392 -13.77 -10.89 -5.99
C LYS A 392 -14.12 -10.25 -7.33
N ILE A 393 -13.14 -9.62 -7.98
CA ILE A 393 -13.31 -9.04 -9.32
C ILE A 393 -13.53 -10.15 -10.36
N LYS A 394 -12.80 -11.27 -10.29
CA LYS A 394 -13.04 -12.45 -11.14
C LYS A 394 -14.47 -12.96 -10.98
N GLU A 395 -14.95 -13.13 -9.74
CA GLU A 395 -16.34 -13.55 -9.47
C GLU A 395 -17.38 -12.60 -10.08
N ILE A 396 -17.17 -11.29 -9.95
CA ILE A 396 -18.04 -10.28 -10.55
C ILE A 396 -18.02 -10.42 -12.07
N LEU A 397 -16.83 -10.49 -12.68
CA LEU A 397 -16.68 -10.58 -14.13
C LEU A 397 -17.30 -11.87 -14.68
N LEU A 398 -17.12 -13.03 -14.04
CA LEU A 398 -17.71 -14.31 -14.45
C LEU A 398 -19.25 -14.28 -14.49
N LYS A 399 -19.89 -13.44 -13.67
CA LYS A 399 -21.34 -13.28 -13.69
C LYS A 399 -21.84 -12.56 -14.95
N TYR A 400 -20.99 -11.76 -15.59
CA TYR A 400 -21.39 -10.84 -16.65
C TYR A 400 -20.70 -11.09 -18.01
N LEU A 401 -19.61 -11.84 -18.05
CA LEU A 401 -18.90 -12.31 -19.26
C LEU A 401 -19.63 -13.47 -19.91
#